data_AF-A0AAV9ZM25-F1
#
_entry.id   AF-A0AAV9ZM25-F1
#
_cell.length_a   1.000
_cell.length_b   1.000
_cell.length_c   1.000
_cell.angle_alpha   90.00
_cell.angle_beta   90.00
_cell.angle_gamma   90.00
#
_symmetry.space_group_name_H-M   'P 1'
#
loop_
_entity.id
_entity.type
_entity.pdbx_description
1 polymer ?
#
loop_
_entity_poly.entity_id
_entity_poly.type
_entity_poly.pdbx_seq_one_letter_code
_entity_poly.pdbx_strand_id
1 'polypeptide(L)'
;MAEELWRTDLEPTVNGILTGNEPLTFAAHAAVYSKIFNYVAEGKAKGTSEASQAQIYTQVQNFLDEHTKRISAAAPTSDDGELASYYDTEWDHFSSGTAVLNRLLNYLNRHYVLRKRAEGHLNVVTIRNLALGSWRENVLDSLGPRLERIGPNKEQIESIRIQLNSEDLLDDKFKELRITSPQPA
;
A
#
# COMPACT_ATOMS: atom_id res chain seq x y z
N MET A 1 -20.93 -2.73 -7.37
CA MET A 1 -20.87 -1.69 -6.32
C MET A 1 -19.47 -1.50 -5.75
N ALA A 2 -18.82 -2.52 -5.17
CA ALA A 2 -17.45 -2.36 -4.64
C ALA A 2 -16.40 -2.11 -5.73
N GLU A 3 -16.43 -2.93 -6.79
CA GLU A 3 -15.55 -2.78 -7.96
C GLU A 3 -15.79 -1.47 -8.70
N GLU A 4 -17.05 -1.03 -8.75
CA GLU A 4 -17.41 0.25 -9.33
C GLU A 4 -16.82 1.41 -8.53
N LEU A 5 -17.04 1.44 -7.21
CA LEU A 5 -16.45 2.44 -6.31
C LEU A 5 -14.92 2.45 -6.41
N TRP A 6 -14.30 1.27 -6.46
CA TRP A 6 -12.86 1.15 -6.63
C TRP A 6 -12.41 1.80 -7.94
N ARG A 7 -12.97 1.36 -9.07
CA ARG A 7 -12.56 1.80 -10.41
C ARG A 7 -12.84 3.27 -10.68
N THR A 8 -13.96 3.81 -10.19
CA THR A 8 -14.38 5.18 -10.51
C THR A 8 -13.75 6.23 -9.62
N ASP A 9 -13.54 5.91 -8.35
CA ASP A 9 -13.19 6.90 -7.33
C ASP A 9 -11.85 6.62 -6.67
N LEU A 10 -11.65 5.41 -6.14
CA LEU A 10 -10.43 5.12 -5.39
C LEU A 10 -9.22 4.99 -6.32
N GLU A 11 -9.26 4.11 -7.31
CA GLU A 11 -8.10 3.80 -8.15
C GLU A 11 -7.48 5.04 -8.81
N PRO A 12 -8.24 5.96 -9.43
CA PRO A 12 -7.66 7.19 -10.01
C PRO A 12 -7.05 8.09 -8.93
N THR A 13 -7.74 8.23 -7.79
CA THR A 13 -7.27 9.04 -6.65
C THR A 13 -5.98 8.47 -6.08
N VAL A 14 -5.93 7.15 -5.85
CA VAL A 14 -4.76 6.45 -5.30
C VAL A 14 -3.61 6.50 -6.28
N ASN A 15 -3.86 6.33 -7.57
CA ASN A 15 -2.83 6.49 -8.59
C ASN A 15 -2.25 7.92 -8.60
N GLY A 16 -3.11 8.94 -8.59
CA GLY A 16 -2.69 10.35 -8.61
C GLY A 16 -1.83 10.76 -7.41
N ILE A 17 -2.17 10.27 -6.21
CA ILE A 17 -1.38 10.56 -5.00
C ILE A 17 -0.07 9.75 -4.94
N LEU A 18 -0.05 8.50 -5.42
CA LEU A 18 1.16 7.66 -5.35
C LEU A 18 2.20 8.04 -6.41
N THR A 19 1.79 8.53 -7.58
CA THR A 19 2.72 8.98 -8.63
C THR A 19 3.17 10.43 -8.44
N GLY A 20 2.66 11.14 -7.43
CA GLY A 20 2.95 12.57 -7.22
C GLY A 20 2.34 13.52 -8.26
N ASN A 21 1.54 13.01 -9.20
CA ASN A 21 1.00 13.80 -10.32
C ASN A 21 -0.16 14.71 -9.88
N GLU A 22 -0.96 14.28 -8.90
CA GLU A 22 -2.15 15.01 -8.48
C GLU A 22 -2.18 15.15 -6.95
N PRO A 23 -1.85 16.34 -6.40
CA PRO A 23 -2.02 16.59 -4.98
C PRO A 23 -3.51 16.55 -4.63
N LEU A 24 -3.85 15.70 -3.65
CA LEU A 24 -5.25 15.52 -3.25
C LEU A 24 -5.77 16.78 -2.55
N THR A 25 -6.70 17.48 -3.20
CA THR A 25 -7.37 18.64 -2.58
C THR A 25 -8.23 18.19 -1.40
N PHE A 26 -8.47 19.10 -0.45
CA PHE A 26 -9.34 18.82 0.70
C PHE A 26 -10.75 18.38 0.27
N ALA A 27 -11.31 19.01 -0.76
CA ALA A 27 -12.63 18.66 -1.29
C ALA A 27 -12.65 17.25 -1.90
N ALA A 28 -11.64 16.90 -2.70
CA ALA A 28 -11.50 15.56 -3.26
C ALA A 28 -11.30 14.50 -2.17
N HIS A 29 -10.45 14.78 -1.17
CA HIS A 29 -10.28 13.93 0.00
C HIS A 29 -11.62 13.69 0.73
N ALA A 30 -12.37 14.76 1.04
CA ALA A 30 -13.65 14.65 1.73
C ALA A 30 -14.68 13.85 0.93
N ALA A 31 -14.75 14.05 -0.39
CA ALA A 31 -15.65 13.32 -1.27
C ALA A 31 -15.34 11.81 -1.30
N VAL A 32 -14.08 11.45 -1.55
CA VAL A 32 -13.64 10.04 -1.61
C VAL A 32 -13.76 9.37 -0.24
N TYR A 33 -13.35 10.06 0.83
CA TYR A 33 -13.49 9.57 2.21
C TYR A 33 -14.96 9.27 2.54
N SER A 34 -15.89 10.16 2.18
CA SER A 34 -17.31 9.98 2.45
C SER A 34 -17.87 8.77 1.70
N LYS A 35 -17.45 8.55 0.44
CA LYS A 35 -17.86 7.37 -0.34
C LYS A 35 -17.35 6.07 0.27
N ILE A 36 -16.07 6.03 0.68
CA ILE A 36 -15.48 4.88 1.38
C ILE A 36 -16.23 4.64 2.69
N PHE A 37 -16.45 5.68 3.47
CA PHE A 37 -17.17 5.59 4.73
C PHE A 37 -18.57 5.01 4.52
N ASN A 38 -19.35 5.55 3.58
CA ASN A 38 -20.69 5.04 3.28
C ASN A 38 -20.64 3.58 2.84
N TYR A 39 -19.77 3.22 1.90
CA TYR A 39 -19.66 1.84 1.44
C TYR A 39 -19.26 0.85 2.56
N VAL A 40 -18.32 1.23 3.42
CA VAL A 40 -17.82 0.38 4.50
C VAL A 40 -18.77 0.35 5.71
N ALA A 41 -19.42 1.47 6.03
CA ALA A 41 -20.32 1.63 7.18
C ALA A 41 -21.75 1.18 6.87
N GLU A 42 -22.30 1.44 5.67
CA GLU A 42 -23.63 0.94 5.26
C GLU A 42 -23.68 -0.59 5.21
N GLY A 43 -22.54 -1.24 4.96
CA GLY A 43 -22.43 -2.69 5.10
C GLY A 43 -22.82 -3.18 6.51
N LYS A 44 -22.69 -2.35 7.56
CA LYS A 44 -23.14 -2.72 8.92
C LYS A 44 -24.66 -2.81 9.02
N ALA A 45 -25.39 -1.91 8.35
CA ALA A 45 -26.85 -1.92 8.35
C ALA A 45 -27.44 -3.10 7.56
N LYS A 46 -26.68 -3.63 6.59
CA LYS A 46 -27.09 -4.76 5.72
C LYS A 46 -26.48 -6.11 6.11
N GLY A 47 -25.70 -6.19 7.19
CA GLY A 47 -25.02 -7.43 7.62
C GLY A 47 -23.85 -7.88 6.74
N THR A 48 -23.42 -7.09 5.75
CA THR A 48 -22.35 -7.41 4.79
C THR A 48 -21.04 -6.63 5.03
N SER A 49 -20.94 -5.91 6.17
CA SER A 49 -19.84 -4.96 6.45
C SER A 49 -18.46 -5.57 6.31
N GLU A 50 -18.28 -6.81 6.75
CA GLU A 50 -16.98 -7.47 6.73
C GLU A 50 -16.53 -7.81 5.31
N ALA A 51 -17.42 -8.36 4.48
CA ALA A 51 -17.09 -8.68 3.10
C ALA A 51 -16.70 -7.41 2.32
N SER A 52 -17.45 -6.32 2.50
CA SER A 52 -17.13 -5.02 1.90
C SER A 52 -15.77 -4.47 2.37
N GLN A 53 -15.46 -4.59 3.66
CA GLN A 53 -14.16 -4.18 4.22
C GLN A 53 -13.00 -4.98 3.64
N ALA A 54 -13.15 -6.32 3.62
CA ALA A 54 -12.15 -7.22 3.07
C ALA A 54 -11.91 -6.94 1.59
N GLN A 55 -12.97 -6.70 0.81
CA GLN A 55 -12.86 -6.41 -0.61
C GLN A 55 -12.04 -5.13 -0.88
N ILE A 56 -12.32 -4.03 -0.17
CA ILE A 56 -11.54 -2.79 -0.33
C ILE A 56 -10.09 -3.00 0.11
N TYR A 57 -9.86 -3.72 1.22
CA TYR A 57 -8.52 -4.04 1.68
C TYR A 57 -7.70 -4.79 0.63
N THR A 58 -8.27 -5.85 0.04
CA THR A 58 -7.64 -6.64 -1.01
C THR A 58 -7.37 -5.82 -2.26
N GLN A 59 -8.29 -4.94 -2.67
CA GLN A 59 -8.06 -4.08 -3.84
C GLN A 59 -6.90 -3.10 -3.62
N VAL A 60 -6.79 -2.52 -2.41
CA VAL A 60 -5.66 -1.65 -2.05
C VAL A 60 -4.34 -2.44 -2.06
N GLN A 61 -4.35 -3.65 -1.51
CA GLN A 61 -3.18 -4.52 -1.52
C GLN A 61 -2.72 -4.84 -2.95
N ASN A 62 -3.64 -5.29 -3.81
CA ASN A 62 -3.34 -5.62 -5.21
C ASN A 62 -2.77 -4.42 -5.96
N PHE A 63 -3.37 -3.24 -5.77
CA PHE A 63 -2.90 -2.02 -6.41
C PHE A 63 -1.51 -1.61 -5.95
N LEU A 64 -1.21 -1.69 -4.65
CA LEU A 64 0.12 -1.39 -4.12
C LEU A 64 1.17 -2.35 -4.67
N ASP A 65 0.86 -3.65 -4.76
CA ASP A 65 1.74 -4.65 -5.35
C ASP A 65 1.98 -4.39 -6.84
N GLU A 66 0.94 -4.10 -7.63
CA GLU A 66 1.08 -3.79 -9.05
C GLU A 66 1.82 -2.48 -9.30
N HIS A 67 1.57 -1.46 -8.48
CA HIS A 67 2.24 -0.16 -8.58
C HIS A 67 3.74 -0.30 -8.29
N THR A 68 4.11 -0.98 -7.19
CA THR A 68 5.53 -1.18 -6.83
C THR A 68 6.27 -2.10 -7.82
N LYS A 69 5.60 -3.10 -8.41
CA LYS A 69 6.15 -3.88 -9.54
C LYS A 69 6.42 -3.01 -10.77
N ARG A 70 5.52 -2.09 -11.10
CA ARG A 70 5.72 -1.14 -12.22
C ARG A 70 6.93 -0.23 -11.98
N ILE A 71 7.11 0.26 -10.75
CA ILE A 71 8.29 1.06 -10.37
C ILE A 71 9.57 0.25 -10.59
N SER A 72 9.66 -0.98 -10.09
CA SER A 72 10.86 -1.79 -10.31
C SER A 72 11.09 -2.10 -11.79
N ALA A 73 10.04 -2.31 -12.58
CA ALA A 73 10.15 -2.62 -14.00
C ALA A 73 10.60 -1.41 -14.86
N ALA A 74 10.29 -0.19 -14.41
CA ALA A 74 10.69 1.05 -15.08
C ALA A 74 12.08 1.55 -14.68
N ALA A 75 12.74 0.90 -13.72
CA ALA A 75 14.02 1.35 -13.19
C ALA A 75 15.16 1.30 -14.24
N PRO A 76 16.04 2.32 -14.29
CA PRO A 76 17.20 2.33 -15.19
C PRO A 76 18.13 1.11 -14.98
N THR A 77 18.45 0.41 -16.07
CA THR A 77 19.32 -0.77 -16.04
C THR A 77 20.78 -0.46 -16.33
N SER A 78 21.06 0.66 -17.01
CA SER A 78 22.36 0.91 -17.64
C SER A 78 23.25 1.87 -16.86
N ASP A 79 22.67 2.76 -16.05
CA ASP A 79 23.39 3.81 -15.30
C ASP A 79 22.98 3.78 -13.82
N ASP A 80 23.99 3.69 -12.95
CA ASP A 80 23.84 3.63 -11.50
C ASP A 80 23.49 5.01 -10.89
N GLY A 81 23.95 6.12 -11.49
CA GLY A 81 23.58 7.47 -11.08
C GLY A 81 22.13 7.80 -11.43
N GLU A 82 21.68 7.42 -12.64
CA GLU A 82 20.27 7.54 -13.03
C GLU A 82 19.36 6.68 -12.13
N LEU A 83 19.81 5.47 -11.76
CA LEU A 83 19.06 4.60 -10.85
C LEU A 83 18.87 5.24 -9.47
N ALA A 84 19.91 5.86 -8.90
CA ALA A 84 19.83 6.50 -7.59
C ALA A 84 18.81 7.65 -7.59
N SER A 85 18.91 8.57 -8.57
CA SER A 85 17.98 9.69 -8.71
C SER A 85 16.55 9.23 -9.00
N TYR A 86 16.39 8.17 -9.79
CA TYR A 86 15.09 7.55 -10.05
C TYR A 86 14.47 7.01 -8.76
N TYR A 87 15.23 6.23 -8.00
CA TYR A 87 14.77 5.66 -6.74
C TYR A 87 14.32 6.73 -5.73
N ASP A 88 15.10 7.80 -5.58
CA ASP A 88 14.78 8.88 -4.64
C ASP A 88 13.44 9.54 -5.00
N THR A 89 13.24 9.83 -6.29
CA THR A 89 12.01 10.45 -6.79
C THR A 89 10.79 9.55 -6.56
N GLU A 90 10.91 8.28 -6.94
CA GLU A 90 9.81 7.32 -6.79
C GLU A 90 9.50 7.04 -5.31
N TRP A 91 10.52 6.96 -4.45
CA TRP A 91 10.29 6.81 -3.02
C TRP A 91 9.60 8.03 -2.42
N ASP A 92 10.00 9.25 -2.77
CA ASP A 92 9.41 10.46 -2.23
C ASP A 92 7.93 10.58 -2.62
N HIS A 93 7.59 10.29 -3.87
CA HIS A 93 6.20 10.21 -4.35
C HIS A 93 5.43 9.10 -3.63
N PHE A 94 5.98 7.89 -3.60
CA PHE A 94 5.30 6.73 -3.02
C PHE A 94 5.06 6.88 -1.51
N SER A 95 6.07 7.34 -0.76
CA SER A 95 5.99 7.49 0.70
C SER A 95 5.03 8.62 1.10
N SER A 96 5.06 9.74 0.38
CA SER A 96 4.12 10.85 0.58
C SER A 96 2.69 10.45 0.21
N GLY A 97 2.51 9.82 -0.95
CA GLY A 97 1.21 9.33 -1.41
C GLY A 97 0.62 8.29 -0.47
N THR A 98 1.44 7.36 0.03
CA THR A 98 1.03 6.34 1.01
C THR A 98 0.60 6.97 2.33
N ALA A 99 1.26 8.05 2.78
CA ALA A 99 0.83 8.76 3.98
C ALA A 99 -0.57 9.36 3.83
N VAL A 100 -0.90 9.91 2.65
CA VAL A 100 -2.25 10.40 2.31
C VAL A 100 -3.24 9.23 2.21
N LEU A 101 -2.88 8.16 1.51
CA LEU A 101 -3.69 6.95 1.37
C LEU A 101 -4.07 6.35 2.73
N ASN A 102 -3.11 6.26 3.65
CA ASN A 102 -3.34 5.74 4.99
C ASN A 102 -4.31 6.62 5.80
N ARG A 103 -4.31 7.94 5.59
CA ARG A 103 -5.29 8.85 6.20
C ARG A 103 -6.67 8.66 5.59
N LEU A 104 -6.74 8.57 4.26
CA LEU A 104 -7.99 8.34 3.53
C LEU A 104 -8.66 7.03 3.95
N LEU A 105 -7.87 5.98 4.17
CA LEU A 105 -8.33 4.64 4.58
C LEU A 105 -8.23 4.40 6.10
N ASN A 106 -8.09 5.45 6.91
CA ASN A 106 -7.97 5.32 8.36
C ASN A 106 -9.21 4.66 8.99
N TYR A 107 -10.40 4.81 8.39
CA TYR A 107 -11.59 4.11 8.83
C TYR A 107 -11.43 2.58 8.71
N LEU A 108 -10.82 2.11 7.61
CA LEU A 108 -10.54 0.70 7.39
C LEU A 108 -9.49 0.18 8.38
N ASN A 109 -8.44 0.96 8.65
CA ASN A 109 -7.46 0.64 9.69
C ASN A 109 -8.12 0.44 11.07
N ARG A 110 -8.99 1.37 11.47
CA ARG A 110 -9.63 1.36 12.80
C ARG A 110 -10.66 0.25 12.99
N HIS A 111 -11.40 -0.12 11.94
CA HIS A 111 -12.55 -1.02 12.10
C HIS A 111 -12.35 -2.40 11.49
N TYR A 112 -11.54 -2.53 10.44
CA TYR A 112 -11.25 -3.81 9.82
C TYR A 112 -9.92 -4.38 10.32
N VAL A 113 -8.81 -3.64 10.15
CA VAL A 113 -7.47 -4.12 10.49
C VAL A 113 -7.34 -4.41 11.99
N LEU A 114 -7.72 -3.45 12.85
CA LEU A 114 -7.66 -3.63 14.30
C LEU A 114 -8.46 -4.85 14.76
N ARG A 115 -9.66 -5.04 14.19
CA ARG A 115 -10.53 -6.17 14.50
C ARG A 115 -9.92 -7.50 14.04
N LYS A 116 -9.43 -7.56 12.80
CA LYS A 116 -8.79 -8.77 12.24
C LYS A 116 -7.55 -9.18 13.02
N ARG A 117 -6.74 -8.21 13.46
CA ARG A 117 -5.60 -8.45 14.35
C ARG A 117 -6.04 -9.00 15.71
N ALA A 118 -7.11 -8.47 16.30
CA ALA A 118 -7.67 -9.00 17.55
C ALA A 118 -8.25 -10.42 17.41
N GLU A 119 -8.76 -10.76 16.22
CA GLU A 119 -9.20 -12.12 15.84
C GLU A 119 -8.02 -13.08 15.55
N GLY A 120 -6.76 -12.60 15.58
CA GLY A 120 -5.56 -13.41 15.35
C GLY A 120 -5.06 -13.44 13.91
N HIS A 121 -5.66 -12.66 13.00
CA HIS A 121 -5.20 -12.54 11.62
C HIS A 121 -3.98 -11.61 11.52
N LEU A 122 -2.80 -12.17 11.76
CA LEU A 122 -1.53 -11.42 11.77
C LEU A 122 -1.14 -10.86 10.39
N ASN A 123 -1.63 -11.47 9.31
CA ASN A 123 -1.42 -11.03 7.94
C ASN A 123 -2.22 -9.79 7.54
N VAL A 124 -3.20 -9.39 8.35
CA VAL A 124 -3.96 -8.14 8.14
C VAL A 124 -3.27 -7.01 8.89
N VAL A 125 -2.61 -6.14 8.15
CA VAL A 125 -1.80 -5.03 8.68
C VAL A 125 -2.32 -3.70 8.19
N THR A 126 -1.84 -2.60 8.77
CA THR A 126 -2.32 -1.26 8.38
C THR A 126 -2.00 -0.96 6.93
N ILE A 127 -2.72 -0.02 6.32
CA ILE A 127 -2.48 0.39 4.93
C ILE A 127 -1.04 0.89 4.72
N ARG A 128 -0.49 1.65 5.68
CA ARG A 128 0.93 2.06 5.64
C ARG A 128 1.86 0.85 5.57
N ASN A 129 1.58 -0.17 6.39
CA ASN A 129 2.43 -1.36 6.50
C ASN A 129 2.33 -2.25 5.27
N LEU A 130 1.13 -2.35 4.68
CA LEU A 130 0.94 -2.97 3.37
C LEU A 130 1.82 -2.31 2.32
N ALA A 131 1.80 -0.97 2.24
CA ALA A 131 2.57 -0.24 1.24
C ALA A 131 4.09 -0.39 1.44
N LEU A 132 4.58 -0.31 2.67
CA LEU A 132 6.00 -0.55 2.98
C LEU A 132 6.41 -1.99 2.65
N GLY A 133 5.55 -2.98 2.95
CA GLY A 133 5.78 -4.38 2.60
C GLY A 133 5.88 -4.59 1.09
N SER A 134 4.93 -4.03 0.32
CA SER A 134 4.94 -4.07 -1.14
C SER A 134 6.19 -3.39 -1.73
N TRP A 135 6.63 -2.26 -1.18
CA TRP A 135 7.86 -1.60 -1.62
C TRP A 135 9.09 -2.48 -1.38
N ARG A 136 9.19 -3.09 -0.20
CA ARG A 136 10.29 -4.00 0.11
C ARG A 136 10.32 -5.19 -0.85
N GLU A 137 9.20 -5.90 -0.98
CA GLU A 137 9.10 -7.12 -1.79
C GLU A 137 9.33 -6.88 -3.29
N ASN A 138 8.80 -5.78 -3.84
CA ASN A 138 8.83 -5.56 -5.29
C ASN A 138 9.95 -4.62 -5.73
N VAL A 139 10.39 -3.68 -4.89
CA VAL A 139 11.42 -2.68 -5.23
C VAL A 139 12.74 -3.00 -4.56
N LEU A 140 12.79 -3.19 -3.24
CA LEU A 140 14.06 -3.41 -2.54
C LEU A 140 14.67 -4.79 -2.83
N ASP A 141 13.87 -5.84 -2.92
CA ASP A 141 14.39 -7.18 -3.25
C ASP A 141 14.96 -7.21 -4.69
N SER A 142 14.44 -6.37 -5.59
CA SER A 142 14.87 -6.26 -6.99
C SER A 142 16.05 -5.30 -7.19
N LEU A 143 15.95 -4.07 -6.66
CA LEU A 143 16.91 -2.97 -6.90
C LEU A 143 17.91 -2.79 -5.75
N GLY A 144 17.59 -3.29 -4.55
CA GLY A 144 18.38 -3.10 -3.33
C GLY A 144 19.86 -3.46 -3.47
N PRO A 145 20.23 -4.64 -4.03
CA PRO A 145 21.65 -5.00 -4.20
C PRO A 145 22.43 -4.00 -5.05
N ARG A 146 21.79 -3.38 -6.07
CA ARG A 146 22.41 -2.34 -6.89
C ARG A 146 22.48 -1.02 -6.12
N LEU A 147 21.39 -0.60 -5.47
CA LEU A 147 21.32 0.64 -4.69
C LEU A 147 22.32 0.70 -3.53
N GLU A 148 22.52 -0.43 -2.83
CA GLU A 148 23.49 -0.55 -1.75
C GLU A 148 24.93 -0.37 -2.21
N ARG A 149 25.24 -0.79 -3.44
CA ARG A 149 26.57 -0.59 -4.04
C ARG A 149 26.84 0.87 -4.35
N ILE A 150 25.82 1.62 -4.75
CA ILE A 150 25.94 3.02 -5.15
C ILE A 150 26.20 3.91 -3.93
N GLY A 151 25.59 3.58 -2.79
CA GLY A 151 25.85 4.21 -1.49
C GLY A 151 24.84 5.25 -0.98
N PRO A 152 24.29 6.20 -1.78
CA PRO A 152 23.50 7.31 -1.25
C PRO A 152 22.20 6.85 -0.59
N ASN A 153 21.62 5.73 -1.05
CA ASN A 153 20.29 5.30 -0.61
C ASN A 153 20.36 4.24 0.51
N LYS A 154 21.56 3.89 0.96
CA LYS A 154 21.79 2.80 1.91
C LYS A 154 21.12 3.05 3.27
N GLU A 155 21.27 4.24 3.83
CA GLU A 155 20.69 4.58 5.15
C GLU A 155 19.16 4.57 5.12
N GLN A 156 18.58 5.07 4.03
CA GLN A 156 17.15 5.07 3.78
C GLN A 156 16.61 3.64 3.66
N ILE A 157 17.26 2.78 2.87
CA ILE A 157 16.91 1.37 2.73
C ILE A 157 16.94 0.66 4.09
N GLU A 158 18.01 0.89 4.88
CA GLU A 158 18.11 0.33 6.23
C GLU A 158 17.00 0.86 7.16
N SER A 159 16.63 2.14 7.06
CA SER A 159 15.54 2.69 7.86
C SER A 159 14.20 2.01 7.55
N ILE A 160 13.93 1.71 6.27
CA ILE A 160 12.72 0.99 5.83
C ILE A 160 12.73 -0.44 6.36
N ARG A 161 13.87 -1.12 6.27
CA ARG A 161 14.05 -2.49 6.80
C ARG A 161 13.82 -2.55 8.30
N ILE A 162 14.38 -1.59 9.05
CA ILE A 162 14.20 -1.49 10.50
C ILE A 162 12.73 -1.26 10.85
N GLN A 163 12.06 -0.33 10.17
CA GLN A 163 10.62 -0.07 10.38
C GLN A 163 9.80 -1.34 10.17
N LEU A 164 10.02 -2.05 9.08
CA LEU A 164 9.31 -3.30 8.77
C LEU A 164 9.61 -4.42 9.77
N ASN A 165 10.85 -4.55 10.24
CA ASN A 165 11.24 -5.55 11.25
C ASN A 165 10.60 -5.23 12.62
N SER A 166 10.52 -3.95 12.99
CA SER A 166 9.97 -3.52 14.28
C SER A 166 8.46 -3.79 14.42
N GLU A 167 7.76 -3.97 13.31
CA GLU A 167 6.32 -4.22 13.27
C GLU A 167 5.96 -5.70 13.08
N ASP A 168 6.94 -6.60 13.12
CA ASP A 168 6.77 -8.07 12.98
C ASP A 168 6.16 -8.48 11.62
N LEU A 169 6.38 -7.67 10.59
CA LEU A 169 5.84 -7.84 9.24
C LEU A 169 6.73 -8.71 8.34
N LEU A 170 7.92 -9.06 8.83
CA LEU A 170 8.99 -9.71 8.05
C LEU A 170 9.20 -11.17 8.42
N ASP A 171 8.40 -11.73 9.33
CA ASP A 171 8.42 -13.16 9.62
C ASP A 171 7.99 -13.96 8.38
N ASP A 172 8.59 -15.13 8.13
CA ASP A 172 8.27 -15.99 6.99
C ASP A 172 6.77 -16.35 6.97
N LYS A 173 6.14 -16.36 8.15
CA LYS A 173 4.67 -16.41 8.31
C LYS A 173 3.91 -15.34 7.54
N PHE A 174 4.38 -14.09 7.49
CA PHE A 174 3.68 -13.01 6.79
C PHE A 174 3.71 -13.22 5.27
N LYS A 175 4.85 -13.66 4.73
CA LYS A 175 4.99 -14.02 3.30
C LYS A 175 4.13 -15.23 2.94
N GLU A 176 4.15 -16.27 3.76
CA GLU A 176 3.30 -17.45 3.58
C GLU A 176 1.81 -17.08 3.64
N LEU A 177 1.39 -16.23 4.58
CA LEU A 177 0.00 -15.83 4.74
C LEU A 177 -0.52 -14.83 3.68
N ARG A 178 0.36 -14.10 2.99
CA ARG A 178 0.00 -13.30 1.80
C ARG A 178 -0.34 -14.20 0.61
N ILE A 179 0.36 -15.33 0.47
CA ILE A 179 0.18 -16.30 -0.62
C ILE A 179 -1.07 -17.15 -0.42
N THR A 180 -1.51 -17.38 0.84
CA THR A 180 -2.65 -18.24 1.17
C THR A 180 -4.02 -17.54 1.24
N SER A 181 -4.14 -16.27 0.84
CA SER A 181 -5.47 -15.65 0.75
C SER A 181 -6.32 -16.43 -0.27
N PRO A 182 -7.49 -16.98 0.11
CA PRO A 182 -8.29 -17.77 -0.81
C PRO A 182 -8.74 -16.86 -1.96
N GLN A 183 -8.37 -17.24 -3.19
CA GLN A 183 -9.07 -16.78 -4.37
C GLN A 183 -10.57 -17.06 -4.16
N PRO A 184 -11.46 -16.05 -4.30
CA PRO A 184 -12.88 -16.32 -4.25
C PRO A 184 -13.22 -17.34 -5.35
N ALA A 185 -13.92 -18.41 -4.94
CA ALA A 185 -14.43 -19.45 -5.82
C ALA A 185 -15.46 -18.92 -6.82
#